data_AF-A0A1I4RKU9-F1
#
_entry.id   AF-A0A1I4RKU9-F1
#
_cell.length_a   1.000
_cell.length_b   1.000
_cell.length_c   1.000
_cell.angle_alpha   90.00
_cell.angle_beta   90.00
_cell.angle_gamma   90.00
#
_symmetry.space_group_name_H-M   'P 1'
#
loop_
_entity.id
_entity.type
_entity.pdbx_description
1 polymer ?
#
loop_
_entity_poly.entity_id
_entity_poly.type
_entity_poly.pdbx_seq_one_letter_code
_entity_poly.pdbx_strand_id
1 'polypeptide(L)'
;MNLDLMKLFEGYVRNYHTFNLTVHHGKHSFTMTEIEYFSRLGSMLGYHPFTEDTAGGTCRPMDLSWWGKFDGEYWNDFILHLERENLFKKDEETLDKLFCDRELVPSNVIGIMNVQSGERINELIDIAKLTCKINNALLIFRTTSSGKSQPYFDEVLAYLLNNDQVVETRKAFVSEIAGTLFMQLENER
;
A
#
# COMPACT_ATOMS: atom_id res chain seq x y z
N MET A 1 18.58 5.86 3.43
CA MET A 1 17.68 7.00 3.71
C MET A 1 16.27 6.45 3.65
N ASN A 2 15.49 6.52 4.73
CA ASN A 2 14.13 5.98 4.73
C ASN A 2 13.20 6.94 3.99
N LEU A 3 12.29 6.38 3.18
CA LEU A 3 11.25 7.17 2.53
C LEU A 3 10.27 7.67 3.60
N ASP A 4 9.77 8.89 3.45
CA ASP A 4 8.67 9.42 4.26
C ASP A 4 7.36 8.80 3.75
N LEU A 5 7.04 7.59 4.21
CA LEU A 5 5.90 6.81 3.69
C LEU A 5 4.57 7.48 3.98
N MET A 6 4.45 8.24 5.07
CA MET A 6 3.23 9.01 5.33
C MET A 6 3.07 10.17 4.33
N LYS A 7 4.14 10.86 3.94
CA LYS A 7 4.04 11.79 2.81
C LYS A 7 3.74 11.12 1.48
N LEU A 8 4.25 9.91 1.23
CA LEU A 8 3.85 9.14 0.04
C LEU A 8 2.36 8.80 0.08
N PHE A 9 1.82 8.44 1.24
CA PHE A 9 0.38 8.23 1.43
C PHE A 9 -0.42 9.51 1.15
N GLU A 10 -0.01 10.66 1.67
CA GLU A 10 -0.68 11.93 1.37
C GLU A 10 -0.62 12.27 -0.13
N GLY A 11 0.52 12.01 -0.78
CA GLY A 11 0.66 12.14 -2.22
C GLY A 11 -0.31 11.24 -2.98
N TYR A 12 -0.43 9.98 -2.54
CA TYR A 12 -1.38 9.01 -3.08
C TYR A 12 -2.84 9.47 -2.92
N VAL A 13 -3.21 9.99 -1.74
CA VAL A 13 -4.54 10.57 -1.48
C VAL A 13 -4.82 11.72 -2.45
N ARG A 14 -3.91 12.71 -2.54
CA ARG A 14 -4.10 13.91 -3.38
C ARG A 14 -4.17 13.57 -4.87
N ASN A 15 -3.42 12.58 -5.33
CA ASN A 15 -3.40 12.16 -6.72
C ASN A 15 -4.48 11.12 -7.05
N TYR A 16 -5.31 10.68 -6.10
CA TYR A 16 -6.28 9.62 -6.37
C TYR A 16 -7.26 9.95 -7.50
N HIS A 17 -7.60 11.23 -7.66
CA HIS A 17 -8.45 11.72 -8.75
C HIS A 17 -7.84 11.50 -10.16
N THR A 18 -6.50 11.47 -10.28
CA THR A 18 -5.82 11.26 -11.56
C THR A 18 -5.93 9.82 -12.05
N PHE A 19 -6.43 8.92 -11.22
CA PHE A 19 -6.63 7.51 -11.59
C PHE A 19 -7.83 7.37 -12.53
N ASN A 20 -8.70 8.38 -12.57
CA ASN A 20 -9.91 8.41 -13.39
C ASN A 20 -10.79 7.15 -13.19
N LEU A 21 -10.79 6.61 -11.97
CA LEU A 21 -11.59 5.47 -11.58
C LEU A 21 -12.99 5.95 -11.19
N THR A 22 -13.95 5.04 -11.34
CA THR A 22 -15.37 5.24 -11.03
C THR A 22 -15.88 4.05 -10.24
N VAL A 23 -17.02 4.16 -9.58
CA VAL A 23 -17.65 3.06 -8.83
C VAL A 23 -18.04 1.86 -9.70
N HIS A 24 -18.06 2.03 -11.02
CA HIS A 24 -18.38 0.98 -11.99
C HIS A 24 -17.17 0.17 -12.44
N HIS A 25 -15.95 0.60 -12.11
CA HIS A 25 -14.75 -0.14 -12.44
C HIS A 25 -14.63 -1.42 -11.61
N GLY A 26 -14.09 -2.47 -12.21
CA GLY A 26 -13.81 -3.72 -11.50
C GLY A 26 -12.58 -3.59 -10.60
N LYS A 27 -12.50 -4.44 -9.57
CA LYS A 27 -11.37 -4.49 -8.61
C LYS A 27 -9.98 -4.54 -9.27
N HIS A 28 -9.86 -5.23 -10.41
CA HIS A 28 -8.63 -5.29 -11.18
C HIS A 28 -8.16 -3.92 -11.68
N SER A 29 -9.07 -3.03 -12.10
CA SER A 29 -8.71 -1.68 -12.55
C SER A 29 -8.12 -0.85 -11.42
N PHE A 30 -8.64 -1.00 -10.19
CA PHE A 30 -8.07 -0.36 -9.00
C PHE A 30 -6.64 -0.84 -8.75
N THR A 31 -6.43 -2.16 -8.68
CA THR A 31 -5.09 -2.74 -8.46
C THR A 31 -4.07 -2.25 -9.47
N MET A 32 -4.37 -2.38 -10.78
CA MET A 32 -3.40 -2.01 -11.81
C MET A 32 -3.09 -0.52 -11.77
N THR A 33 -4.08 0.34 -11.54
CA THR A 33 -3.87 1.79 -11.50
C THR A 33 -3.05 2.20 -10.28
N GLU A 34 -3.26 1.54 -9.14
CA GLU A 34 -2.48 1.77 -7.92
C GLU A 34 -1.03 1.30 -8.09
N ILE A 35 -0.81 0.09 -8.62
CA ILE A 35 0.53 -0.43 -8.93
C ILE A 35 1.24 0.49 -9.93
N GLU A 36 0.56 0.92 -10.99
CA GLU A 36 1.12 1.84 -12.00
C GLU A 36 1.48 3.20 -11.38
N TYR A 37 0.64 3.74 -10.50
CA TYR A 37 0.94 4.99 -9.78
C TYR A 37 2.24 4.86 -8.97
N PHE A 38 2.37 3.82 -8.14
CA PHE A 38 3.57 3.62 -7.35
C PHE A 38 4.79 3.27 -8.22
N SER A 39 4.62 2.53 -9.31
CA SER A 39 5.71 2.27 -10.27
C SER A 39 6.26 3.56 -10.87
N ARG A 40 5.38 4.44 -11.35
CA ARG A 40 5.76 5.76 -11.88
C ARG A 40 6.42 6.64 -10.83
N LEU A 41 5.90 6.66 -9.61
CA LEU A 41 6.48 7.39 -8.50
C LEU A 41 7.90 6.91 -8.19
N GLY A 42 8.14 5.59 -8.14
CA GLY A 42 9.47 5.01 -7.97
C GLY A 42 10.45 5.48 -9.05
N SER A 43 10.02 5.46 -10.32
CA SER A 43 10.82 5.96 -11.44
C SER A 43 11.14 7.46 -11.31
N MET A 44 10.16 8.28 -10.93
CA MET A 44 10.34 9.72 -10.74
C MET A 44 11.32 10.05 -9.60
N LEU A 45 11.39 9.19 -8.58
CA LEU A 45 12.35 9.29 -7.48
C LEU A 45 13.74 8.72 -7.83
N GLY A 46 13.92 8.17 -9.04
CA GLY A 46 15.18 7.64 -9.53
C GLY A 46 15.45 6.17 -9.18
N TYR A 47 14.42 5.43 -8.75
CA TYR A 47 14.50 3.99 -8.50
C TYR A 47 14.07 3.19 -9.74
N HIS A 48 14.39 1.89 -9.72
CA HIS A 48 13.98 0.93 -10.74
C HIS A 48 12.80 0.10 -10.26
N PRO A 49 11.56 0.38 -10.71
CA PRO A 49 10.39 -0.40 -10.34
C PRO A 49 10.25 -1.67 -11.19
N PHE A 50 9.82 -2.77 -10.56
CA PHE A 50 9.44 -4.01 -11.26
C PHE A 50 8.13 -4.57 -10.70
N THR A 51 7.24 -4.97 -11.60
CA THR A 51 5.98 -5.65 -11.26
C THR A 51 6.16 -7.16 -11.33
N GLU A 52 5.48 -7.91 -10.46
CA GLU A 52 5.57 -9.39 -10.39
C GLU A 52 7.01 -9.90 -10.16
N ASP A 53 7.82 -9.11 -9.46
CA ASP A 53 9.23 -9.39 -9.25
C ASP A 53 9.42 -10.55 -8.25
N THR A 54 10.22 -11.53 -8.65
CA THR A 54 10.54 -12.73 -7.84
C THR A 54 11.89 -12.62 -7.15
N ALA A 55 12.58 -11.47 -7.24
CA ALA A 55 13.94 -11.28 -6.75
C ALA A 55 14.88 -12.39 -7.24
N GLY A 56 14.87 -12.64 -8.56
CA GLY A 56 15.66 -13.71 -9.18
C GLY A 56 15.16 -15.13 -8.88
N GLY A 57 13.86 -15.31 -8.64
CA GLY A 57 13.24 -16.62 -8.39
C GLY A 57 13.35 -17.13 -6.95
N THR A 58 13.88 -16.31 -6.04
CA THR A 58 14.09 -16.69 -4.62
C THR A 58 12.88 -16.38 -3.74
N CYS A 59 11.98 -15.50 -4.20
CA CYS A 59 10.84 -15.03 -3.44
C CYS A 59 9.51 -15.31 -4.17
N ARG A 60 8.41 -15.34 -3.41
CA ARG A 60 7.06 -15.25 -3.99
C ARG A 60 6.98 -13.95 -4.82
N PRO A 61 6.35 -13.98 -6.02
CA PRO A 61 6.24 -12.79 -6.88
C PRO A 61 5.61 -11.64 -6.12
N MET A 62 6.26 -10.48 -6.08
CA MET A 62 5.79 -9.27 -5.43
C MET A 62 4.95 -8.45 -6.39
N ASP A 63 3.90 -7.79 -5.91
CA ASP A 63 3.07 -6.96 -6.80
C ASP A 63 3.89 -5.81 -7.41
N LEU A 64 4.72 -5.16 -6.58
CA LEU A 64 5.67 -4.15 -7.02
C LEU A 64 6.90 -4.12 -6.09
N SER A 65 8.08 -4.04 -6.69
CA SER A 65 9.34 -3.77 -5.99
C SER A 65 10.00 -2.52 -6.56
N TRP A 66 10.70 -1.75 -5.73
CA TRP A 66 11.66 -0.73 -6.19
C TRP A 66 13.06 -1.12 -5.79
N TRP A 67 14.00 -0.95 -6.72
CA TRP A 67 15.41 -1.20 -6.49
C TRP A 67 16.23 0.07 -6.69
N GLY A 68 17.33 0.15 -5.94
CA GLY A 68 18.32 1.21 -6.04
C GLY A 68 19.21 1.05 -7.27
N LYS A 69 20.49 1.43 -7.15
CA LYS A 69 21.40 1.40 -8.29
C LYS A 69 21.76 -0.04 -8.68
N PHE A 70 21.80 -0.30 -9.99
CA PHE A 70 22.42 -1.49 -10.57
C PHE A 70 23.85 -1.17 -11.01
N ASP A 71 24.83 -2.00 -10.67
CA ASP A 71 26.24 -1.81 -11.05
C ASP A 71 26.66 -2.62 -12.29
N GLY A 72 25.76 -3.43 -12.85
CA GLY A 72 26.03 -4.32 -13.98
C GLY A 72 25.97 -5.81 -13.59
N GLU A 73 26.13 -6.13 -12.31
CA GLU A 73 26.07 -7.50 -11.78
C GLU A 73 25.07 -7.63 -10.63
N TYR A 74 24.95 -6.62 -9.77
CA TYR A 74 24.12 -6.64 -8.57
C TYR A 74 23.25 -5.41 -8.41
N TRP A 75 22.05 -5.63 -7.85
CA TRP A 75 21.22 -4.57 -7.31
C TRP A 75 21.72 -4.23 -5.91
N ASN A 76 22.06 -2.95 -5.70
CA ASN A 76 22.71 -2.54 -4.46
C ASN A 76 21.74 -2.36 -3.30
N ASP A 77 20.48 -2.00 -3.56
CA ASP A 77 19.52 -1.69 -2.51
C ASP A 77 18.11 -2.19 -2.88
N PHE A 78 17.51 -3.02 -2.01
CA PHE A 78 16.08 -3.30 -2.09
C PHE A 78 15.32 -2.19 -1.35
N ILE A 79 14.70 -1.28 -2.11
CA ILE A 79 14.18 -0.02 -1.57
C ILE A 79 12.76 -0.19 -1.05
N LEU A 80 11.85 -0.70 -1.86
CA LEU A 80 10.43 -0.79 -1.52
C LEU A 80 9.88 -2.14 -1.95
N HIS A 81 9.11 -2.77 -1.07
CA HIS A 81 8.22 -3.87 -1.40
C HIS A 81 6.78 -3.40 -1.20
N LEU A 82 5.95 -3.49 -2.24
CA LEU A 82 4.53 -3.16 -2.19
C LEU A 82 3.67 -4.38 -2.52
N GLU A 83 2.59 -4.56 -1.77
CA GLU A 83 1.55 -5.56 -1.99
C GLU A 83 0.16 -4.94 -1.97
N ARG A 84 -0.72 -5.40 -2.87
CA ARG A 84 -2.09 -4.93 -3.02
C ARG A 84 -3.09 -6.08 -3.02
N GLU A 85 -3.91 -6.18 -1.97
CA GLU A 85 -4.91 -7.24 -1.83
C GLU A 85 -6.36 -6.72 -1.80
N ASN A 86 -7.20 -7.30 -2.66
CA ASN A 86 -8.61 -6.95 -2.83
C ASN A 86 -9.61 -7.97 -2.24
N LEU A 87 -9.11 -9.16 -1.90
CA LEU A 87 -9.86 -10.27 -1.34
C LEU A 87 -9.66 -10.28 0.17
N PHE A 88 -10.75 -10.00 0.88
CA PHE A 88 -10.78 -9.99 2.34
C PHE A 88 -10.20 -11.24 3.01
N LYS A 89 -10.32 -12.40 2.38
CA LYS A 89 -9.84 -13.69 2.91
C LYS A 89 -8.32 -13.91 2.81
N LYS A 90 -7.60 -12.98 2.18
CA LYS A 90 -6.15 -13.06 1.93
C LYS A 90 -5.36 -11.97 2.64
N ASP A 91 -5.99 -11.23 3.54
CA ASP A 91 -5.37 -10.15 4.31
C ASP A 91 -4.18 -10.64 5.15
N GLU A 92 -4.32 -11.76 5.87
CA GLU A 92 -3.22 -12.40 6.61
C GLU A 92 -2.11 -12.94 5.69
N GLU A 93 -2.47 -13.57 4.56
CA GLU A 93 -1.50 -14.04 3.56
C GLU A 93 -0.65 -12.87 3.01
N THR A 94 -1.28 -11.70 2.88
CA THR A 94 -0.61 -10.47 2.43
C THR A 94 0.37 -9.95 3.48
N LEU A 95 -0.01 -9.96 4.77
CA LEU A 95 0.92 -9.61 5.85
C LEU A 95 2.10 -10.59 5.92
N ASP A 96 1.85 -11.90 5.80
CA ASP A 96 2.91 -12.91 5.71
C ASP A 96 3.85 -12.60 4.54
N LYS A 97 3.31 -12.29 3.37
CA LYS A 97 4.12 -11.97 2.18
C LYS A 97 5.00 -10.73 2.37
N LEU A 98 4.49 -9.70 3.06
CA LEU A 98 5.18 -8.44 3.36
C LEU A 98 6.29 -8.59 4.40
N PHE A 99 6.06 -9.42 5.43
CA PHE A 99 6.94 -9.51 6.60
C PHE A 99 7.66 -10.86 6.73
N CYS A 100 7.60 -11.72 5.72
CA CYS A 100 8.33 -12.98 5.73
C CYS A 100 9.85 -12.76 5.77
N ASP A 101 10.54 -13.76 6.32
CA ASP A 101 12.00 -13.78 6.31
C ASP A 101 12.51 -13.95 4.87
N ARG A 102 13.43 -13.07 4.47
CA ARG A 102 14.04 -13.03 3.12
C ARG A 102 15.53 -12.73 3.23
N GLU A 103 16.29 -13.17 2.24
CA GLU A 103 17.72 -12.85 2.14
C GLU A 103 17.94 -11.35 1.92
N LEU A 104 17.17 -10.75 1.01
CA LEU A 104 17.14 -9.31 0.78
C LEU A 104 15.93 -8.70 1.49
N VAL A 105 16.19 -7.88 2.50
CA VAL A 105 15.15 -7.19 3.28
C VAL A 105 14.93 -5.80 2.68
N PRO A 106 13.68 -5.43 2.32
CA PRO A 106 13.41 -4.11 1.79
C PRO A 106 13.57 -3.04 2.87
N SER A 107 14.05 -1.86 2.48
CA SER A 107 14.15 -0.71 3.38
C SER A 107 12.78 -0.14 3.78
N ASN A 108 11.77 -0.34 2.93
CA ASN A 108 10.43 0.18 3.11
C ASN A 108 9.40 -0.86 2.65
N VAL A 109 8.24 -0.90 3.31
CA VAL A 109 7.10 -1.75 2.92
C VAL A 109 5.84 -0.92 2.79
N ILE A 110 5.02 -1.19 1.77
CA ILE A 110 3.65 -0.66 1.66
C ILE A 110 2.68 -1.83 1.43
N GLY A 111 1.75 -2.05 2.35
CA GLY A 111 0.63 -2.98 2.16
C GLY A 111 -0.66 -2.21 1.94
N ILE A 112 -1.39 -2.48 0.86
CA ILE A 112 -2.70 -1.87 0.60
C ILE A 112 -3.76 -2.99 0.57
N MET A 113 -4.67 -3.02 1.52
CA MET A 113 -5.60 -4.14 1.70
C MET A 113 -7.04 -3.66 1.80
N ASN A 114 -7.93 -4.34 1.07
CA ASN A 114 -9.35 -4.23 1.35
C ASN A 114 -9.69 -5.10 2.56
N VAL A 115 -10.43 -4.55 3.52
CA VAL A 115 -10.79 -5.23 4.77
C VAL A 115 -12.29 -5.06 5.03
N GLN A 116 -12.90 -6.07 5.68
CA GLN A 116 -14.36 -6.11 5.88
C GLN A 116 -14.88 -5.10 6.90
N SER A 117 -14.08 -4.80 7.93
CA SER A 117 -14.51 -3.98 9.06
C SER A 117 -13.30 -3.35 9.77
N GLY A 118 -13.58 -2.32 10.57
CA GLY A 118 -12.56 -1.72 11.46
C GLY A 118 -12.07 -2.68 12.54
N GLU A 119 -12.91 -3.61 13.02
CA GLU A 119 -12.48 -4.64 13.97
C GLU A 119 -11.39 -5.53 13.37
N ARG A 120 -11.58 -5.97 12.12
CA ARG A 120 -10.58 -6.76 11.41
C ARG A 120 -9.29 -5.98 11.16
N ILE A 121 -9.37 -4.66 10.94
CA ILE A 121 -8.16 -3.82 10.84
C ILE A 121 -7.36 -3.87 12.14
N ASN A 122 -8.02 -3.80 13.30
CA ASN A 122 -7.32 -3.88 14.59
C ASN A 122 -6.62 -5.23 14.78
N GLU A 123 -7.29 -6.34 14.42
CA GLU A 123 -6.68 -7.68 14.44
C GLU A 123 -5.43 -7.75 13.55
N LEU A 124 -5.53 -7.26 12.31
CA LEU A 124 -4.41 -7.26 11.36
C LEU A 124 -3.25 -6.38 11.84
N ILE A 125 -3.53 -5.25 12.49
CA ILE A 125 -2.51 -4.41 13.10
C ILE A 125 -1.80 -5.15 14.23
N ASP A 126 -2.52 -5.88 15.09
CA ASP A 126 -1.88 -6.64 16.17
C ASP A 126 -1.03 -7.80 15.62
N ILE A 127 -1.48 -8.48 14.55
CA ILE A 127 -0.66 -9.45 13.82
C ILE A 127 0.60 -8.78 13.23
N ALA A 128 0.44 -7.61 12.61
CA ALA A 128 1.55 -6.86 12.02
C ALA A 128 2.58 -6.46 13.08
N LYS A 129 2.17 -6.00 14.27
CA LYS A 129 3.10 -5.67 15.35
C LYS A 129 3.92 -6.89 15.81
N LEU A 130 3.35 -8.09 15.78
CA LEU A 130 4.05 -9.31 16.16
C LEU A 130 5.04 -9.81 15.09
N THR A 131 4.83 -9.43 13.83
CA THR A 131 5.55 -10.00 12.68
C THR A 131 6.47 -9.02 11.97
N CYS A 132 6.20 -7.71 12.04
CA CYS A 132 6.94 -6.67 11.35
C CYS A 132 8.33 -6.47 11.98
N LYS A 133 9.36 -6.82 11.22
CA LYS A 133 10.78 -6.61 11.56
C LYS A 133 11.41 -5.43 10.80
N ILE A 134 10.58 -4.63 10.13
CA ILE A 134 10.99 -3.55 9.24
C ILE A 134 10.72 -2.21 9.92
N ASN A 135 11.72 -1.34 9.94
CA ASN A 135 11.65 -0.04 10.64
C ASN A 135 10.73 0.99 9.95
N ASN A 136 10.22 0.69 8.75
CA ASN A 136 9.41 1.61 7.95
C ASN A 136 8.40 0.85 7.09
N ALA A 137 7.27 0.48 7.69
CA ALA A 137 6.20 -0.26 7.04
C ALA A 137 4.89 0.52 7.10
N LEU A 138 4.28 0.80 5.96
CA LEU A 138 3.00 1.49 5.85
C LEU A 138 1.92 0.49 5.48
N LEU A 139 0.92 0.32 6.34
CA LEU A 139 -0.26 -0.48 6.07
C LEU A 139 -1.46 0.45 5.82
N ILE A 140 -2.05 0.36 4.63
CA ILE A 140 -3.22 1.10 4.18
C ILE A 140 -4.38 0.12 4.08
N PHE A 141 -5.39 0.31 4.91
CA PHE A 141 -6.61 -0.49 4.90
C PHE A 141 -7.77 0.30 4.32
N ARG A 142 -8.57 -0.37 3.49
CA ARG A 142 -9.76 0.18 2.86
C ARG A 142 -10.97 -0.62 3.29
N THR A 143 -11.93 0.02 3.94
CA THR A 143 -13.23 -0.59 4.26
C THR A 143 -14.28 -0.02 3.33
N THR A 144 -15.01 -0.90 2.64
CA THR A 144 -16.17 -0.49 1.84
C THR A 144 -17.29 -0.07 2.78
N SER A 145 -17.80 1.16 2.65
CA SER A 145 -18.98 1.56 3.40
C SER A 145 -20.20 0.78 2.89
N SER A 146 -20.82 -0.01 3.76
CA SER A 146 -22.01 -0.81 3.44
C SER A 146 -23.33 -0.06 3.73
N GLY A 147 -23.29 1.25 3.99
CA GLY A 147 -24.47 2.04 4.40
C GLY A 147 -24.96 3.04 3.36
N LYS A 148 -26.26 3.01 3.03
CA LYS A 148 -26.93 3.97 2.11
C LYS A 148 -26.94 5.45 2.59
N SER A 149 -26.44 5.72 3.79
CA SER A 149 -26.49 7.03 4.45
C SER A 149 -25.15 7.75 4.53
N GLN A 150 -24.06 7.19 3.99
CA GLN A 150 -22.74 7.79 4.09
C GLN A 150 -22.33 8.52 2.81
N PRO A 151 -21.72 9.72 2.91
CA PRO A 151 -21.28 10.52 1.77
C PRO A 151 -19.98 10.02 1.14
N TYR A 152 -19.50 8.83 1.49
CA TYR A 152 -18.23 8.28 1.03
C TYR A 152 -18.37 6.78 0.70
N PHE A 153 -17.59 6.35 -0.27
CA PHE A 153 -17.55 4.98 -0.79
C PHE A 153 -16.64 4.09 0.06
N ASP A 154 -15.41 4.54 0.30
CA ASP A 154 -14.45 3.85 1.16
C ASP A 154 -13.99 4.76 2.30
N GLU A 155 -13.80 4.15 3.46
CA GLU A 155 -12.95 4.70 4.52
C GLU A 155 -11.56 4.07 4.37
N VAL A 156 -10.52 4.90 4.44
CA VAL A 156 -9.13 4.52 4.24
C VAL A 156 -8.33 4.88 5.49
N LEU A 157 -7.71 3.88 6.12
CA LEU A 157 -6.91 4.03 7.33
C LEU A 157 -5.47 3.62 7.03
N ALA A 158 -4.54 4.54 7.24
CA ALA A 158 -3.11 4.31 7.07
C ALA A 158 -2.42 4.25 8.43
N TYR A 159 -1.57 3.24 8.63
CA TYR A 159 -0.77 3.02 9.84
C TYR A 159 0.69 2.89 9.44
N LEU A 160 1.55 3.73 10.00
CA LEU A 160 2.99 3.62 9.87
C LEU A 160 3.52 2.84 11.07
N LEU A 161 4.19 1.74 10.78
CA LEU A 161 4.87 0.89 11.74
C LEU A 161 6.38 1.10 11.66
N ASN A 162 7.01 1.13 12.82
CA ASN A 162 8.44 0.96 12.99
C ASN A 162 8.65 -0.28 13.86
N ASN A 163 8.98 -1.40 13.21
CA ASN A 163 8.93 -2.73 13.80
C ASN A 163 7.54 -3.03 14.37
N ASP A 164 7.47 -3.29 15.68
CA ASP A 164 6.30 -3.69 16.45
C ASP A 164 5.46 -2.50 16.95
N GLN A 165 5.86 -1.27 16.63
CA GLN A 165 5.21 -0.06 17.12
C GLN A 165 4.52 0.70 16.00
N VAL A 166 3.24 1.05 16.20
CA VAL A 166 2.55 2.03 15.34
C VAL A 166 3.01 3.43 15.78
N VAL A 167 3.70 4.13 14.90
CA VAL A 167 4.28 5.45 15.20
C VAL A 167 3.42 6.60 14.66
N GLU A 168 2.61 6.33 13.64
CA GLU A 168 1.74 7.35 13.04
C GLU A 168 0.51 6.72 12.39
N THR A 169 -0.62 7.44 12.44
CA THR A 169 -1.84 7.04 11.74
C THR A 169 -2.43 8.21 10.96
N ARG A 170 -3.13 7.89 9.87
CA ARG A 170 -3.90 8.83 9.08
C ARG A 170 -5.20 8.20 8.61
N LYS A 171 -6.20 9.05 8.42
CA LYS A 171 -7.50 8.67 7.91
C LYS A 171 -7.84 9.49 6.67
N ALA A 172 -8.44 8.84 5.69
CA ALA A 172 -8.94 9.46 4.48
C ALA A 172 -10.28 8.83 4.08
N PHE A 173 -11.01 9.52 3.22
CA PHE A 173 -12.30 9.07 2.69
C PHE A 173 -12.28 9.15 1.18
N VAL A 174 -12.85 8.14 0.52
CA VAL A 174 -13.07 8.14 -0.93
C VAL A 174 -14.50 8.58 -1.22
N SER A 175 -14.69 9.57 -2.08
CA SER A 175 -16.00 10.06 -2.52
C SER A 175 -16.05 10.20 -4.04
N GLU A 176 -17.23 10.10 -4.62
CA GLU A 176 -17.44 10.34 -6.04
C GLU A 176 -17.83 11.81 -6.30
N ILE A 177 -17.11 12.47 -7.21
CA ILE A 177 -17.42 13.82 -7.68
C ILE A 177 -17.46 13.80 -9.20
N ALA A 178 -18.61 14.15 -9.78
CA ALA A 178 -18.81 14.20 -11.23
C ALA A 178 -18.41 12.92 -11.99
N GLY A 179 -18.63 11.75 -11.39
CA GLY A 179 -18.31 10.45 -12.00
C GLY A 179 -16.91 9.92 -11.70
N THR A 180 -16.03 10.71 -11.08
CA THR A 180 -14.66 10.31 -10.74
C THR A 180 -14.49 10.15 -9.24
N LEU A 181 -13.69 9.17 -8.82
CA LEU A 181 -13.35 8.95 -7.42
C LEU A 181 -12.24 9.90 -6.97
N PHE A 182 -12.46 10.56 -5.84
CA PHE A 182 -11.53 11.42 -5.14
C PHE A 182 -11.24 10.84 -3.77
N MET A 183 -10.03 11.04 -3.26
CA MET A 183 -9.70 10.73 -1.88
C MET A 183 -9.28 12.02 -1.16
N GLN A 184 -9.69 12.17 0.09
CA GLN A 184 -9.40 13.34 0.90
C GLN A 184 -9.06 12.92 2.33
N LEU A 185 -8.05 13.57 2.93
CA LEU A 185 -7.68 13.34 4.33
C LEU A 185 -8.80 13.84 5.26
N GLU A 186 -9.01 13.16 6.39
CA GLU A 186 -10.02 13.55 7.39
C GLU A 186 -9.85 15.00 7.86
N ASN A 187 -8.60 15.44 8.04
CA ASN A 187 -8.29 16.79 8.51
C ASN A 187 -8.50 17.90 7.46
N GLU A 188 -8.77 17.53 6.21
CA GLU A 188 -9.02 18.47 5.11
C GLU A 188 -10.51 18.58 4.76
N ARG A 189 -11.39 17.82 5.43
CA ARG A 189 -12.84 17.74 5.17
C ARG A 189 -13.63 18.76 5.99
#